data_AF-A0A1G2EB09-F1
#
_entry.id   AF-A0A1G2EB09-F1
#
_cell.length_a   1.000
_cell.length_b   1.000
_cell.length_c   1.000
_cell.angle_alpha   90.00
_cell.angle_beta   90.00
_cell.angle_gamma   90.00
#
_symmetry.space_group_name_H-M   'P 1'
#
loop_
_entity.id
_entity.type
_entity.pdbx_description
1 polymer ?
#
loop_
_entity_poly.entity_id
_entity_poly.type
_entity_poly.pdbx_seq_one_letter_code
_entity_poly.pdbx_strand_id
1 'polypeptide(L)'
;MQNYNSKFKIIISAAIFILFPVAVRAAVLYLDPAEGNYYQGDVFVAALRIDTKGECVNTLKVDLSFQKDLLEVIDFSQGNSILAIWLQSPKIYQEQGTVSFIGGIPAGFCGVLAGDPGKSNLLGKIIFKVKEARGGQTSAKVEFSDSSEVLLNDGLGTKAQLTLKNAIFTIFSGIPEVPQNQWQEELKKDNILPEIFEVEINKDPLIFDGKYFITFSSQDKQSGINQYEVKEGNKDWKKATSPYLLENQWLRSIIRVKAIDKAGNERIVEKAPLNEPIPWLAIISIVILLGIGYFLYKKRWRAMK
;
A
#
# COMPACT_ATOMS: atom_id res chain seq x y z
N MET A 1 -66.06 37.76 2.68
CA MET A 1 -64.84 37.64 3.51
C MET A 1 -63.95 36.58 2.90
N GLN A 2 -62.94 36.99 2.14
CA GLN A 2 -62.01 36.07 1.47
C GLN A 2 -61.13 35.38 2.52
N ASN A 3 -60.84 34.11 2.28
CA ASN A 3 -60.25 33.13 3.18
C ASN A 3 -58.76 33.43 3.49
N TYR A 4 -58.50 34.55 4.17
CA TYR A 4 -57.15 35.05 4.50
C TYR A 4 -56.36 34.06 5.38
N ASN A 5 -57.07 33.23 6.14
CA ASN A 5 -56.51 32.22 7.03
C ASN A 5 -55.85 31.04 6.30
N SER A 6 -56.21 30.72 5.05
CA SER A 6 -55.56 29.61 4.33
C SER A 6 -54.20 30.02 3.76
N LYS A 7 -54.09 31.23 3.19
CA LYS A 7 -52.83 31.76 2.64
C LYS A 7 -51.78 32.00 3.73
N PHE A 8 -52.20 32.48 4.91
CA PHE A 8 -51.29 32.69 6.03
C PHE A 8 -50.76 31.37 6.62
N LYS A 9 -51.61 30.33 6.69
CA LYS A 9 -51.19 28.98 7.10
C LYS A 9 -50.20 28.33 6.12
N ILE A 10 -50.36 28.55 4.82
CA ILE A 10 -49.43 28.05 3.78
C ILE A 10 -48.07 28.75 3.89
N ILE A 11 -48.03 30.06 4.15
CA ILE A 11 -46.78 30.80 4.34
C ILE A 11 -46.05 30.32 5.61
N ILE A 12 -46.78 30.09 6.71
CA ILE A 12 -46.20 29.54 7.94
C ILE A 12 -45.71 28.10 7.74
N SER A 13 -46.44 27.25 7.02
CA SER A 13 -45.98 25.86 6.77
C SER A 13 -44.77 25.81 5.84
N ALA A 14 -44.69 26.71 4.84
CA ALA A 14 -43.52 26.85 3.98
C ALA A 14 -42.30 27.39 4.75
N ALA A 15 -42.49 28.33 5.67
CA ALA A 15 -41.43 28.85 6.54
C ALA A 15 -40.90 27.78 7.53
N ILE A 16 -41.77 26.89 8.02
CA ILE A 16 -41.39 25.78 8.90
C ILE A 16 -40.55 24.73 8.16
N PHE A 17 -40.76 24.53 6.85
CA PHE A 17 -39.94 23.61 6.04
C PHE A 17 -38.53 24.14 5.73
N ILE A 18 -38.32 25.47 5.74
CA ILE A 18 -37.01 26.11 5.51
C ILE A 18 -36.14 26.12 6.78
N LEU A 19 -36.73 25.92 7.95
CA LEU A 19 -36.03 25.93 9.25
C LEU A 19 -35.52 24.54 9.68
N PHE A 20 -35.73 23.48 8.90
CA PHE A 20 -35.11 22.19 9.20
C PHE A 20 -33.63 22.20 8.77
N PRO A 21 -32.67 22.13 9.71
CA PRO A 21 -31.27 22.04 9.35
C PRO A 21 -31.06 20.72 8.59
N VAL A 22 -30.69 20.82 7.31
CA VAL A 22 -30.18 19.68 6.56
C VAL A 22 -28.86 19.31 7.22
N ALA A 23 -28.82 18.16 7.90
CA ALA A 23 -27.59 17.64 8.45
C ALA A 23 -26.68 17.25 7.27
N VAL A 24 -25.77 18.16 6.90
CA VAL A 24 -24.70 17.88 5.94
C VAL A 24 -23.79 16.85 6.60
N ARG A 25 -23.77 15.63 6.04
CA ARG A 25 -22.83 14.59 6.45
C ARG A 25 -21.53 14.86 5.72
N ALA A 26 -20.44 15.01 6.47
CA ALA A 26 -19.11 15.15 5.92
C ALA A 26 -18.26 14.02 6.47
N ALA A 27 -17.62 13.27 5.57
CA ALA A 27 -16.59 12.33 5.96
C ALA A 27 -15.49 13.08 6.72
N VAL A 28 -14.90 12.43 7.73
CA VAL A 28 -13.88 13.04 8.58
C VAL A 28 -12.58 12.27 8.44
N LEU A 29 -11.53 12.91 7.96
CA LEU A 29 -10.16 12.39 8.04
C LEU A 29 -9.51 12.90 9.32
N TYR A 30 -8.86 11.99 10.05
CA TYR A 30 -8.23 12.33 11.33
C TYR A 30 -7.07 11.39 11.65
N LEU A 31 -6.19 11.84 12.55
CA LEU A 31 -5.15 11.00 13.16
C LEU A 31 -5.56 10.55 14.56
N ASP A 32 -5.12 9.36 14.94
CA ASP A 32 -5.34 8.78 16.26
C ASP A 32 -4.03 8.14 16.76
N PRO A 33 -3.41 8.68 17.83
CA PRO A 33 -3.93 9.80 18.61
C PRO A 33 -3.82 11.15 17.86
N ALA A 34 -4.72 12.08 18.16
CA ALA A 34 -4.68 13.44 17.61
C ALA A 34 -3.74 14.38 18.40
N GLU A 35 -3.36 13.96 19.60
CA GLU A 35 -2.46 14.67 20.51
C GLU A 35 -1.61 13.67 21.29
N GLY A 36 -0.45 14.11 21.75
CA GLY A 36 0.48 13.23 22.46
C GLY A 36 1.71 13.99 22.92
N ASN A 37 2.39 13.44 23.92
CA ASN A 37 3.58 14.00 24.53
C ASN A 37 4.77 13.11 24.17
N TYR A 38 5.77 13.67 23.50
CA TYR A 38 6.95 12.93 23.05
C TYR A 38 8.23 13.71 23.31
N TYR A 39 9.35 13.00 23.42
CA TYR A 39 10.67 13.54 23.62
C TYR A 39 11.55 13.34 22.39
N GLN A 40 12.67 14.06 22.33
CA GLN A 40 13.64 13.90 21.26
C GLN A 40 14.11 12.45 21.14
N GLY A 41 14.10 11.93 19.91
CA GLY A 41 14.50 10.55 19.59
C GLY A 41 13.37 9.52 19.71
N ASP A 42 12.24 9.86 20.31
CA ASP A 42 11.08 8.98 20.36
C ASP A 42 10.58 8.66 18.95
N VAL A 43 10.11 7.43 18.79
CA VAL A 43 9.38 6.96 17.61
C VAL A 43 7.98 6.59 18.03
N PHE A 44 6.99 7.25 17.44
CA PHE A 44 5.58 7.03 17.73
C PHE A 44 4.76 6.76 16.47
N VAL A 45 3.61 6.14 16.66
CA VAL A 45 2.72 5.72 15.57
C VAL A 45 1.45 6.56 15.61
N ALA A 46 1.15 7.23 14.50
CA ALA A 46 -0.12 7.94 14.31
C ALA A 46 -0.98 7.18 13.27
N ALA A 47 -2.12 6.66 13.71
CA ALA A 47 -3.05 5.96 12.83
C ALA A 47 -3.90 6.97 12.05
N LEU A 48 -3.83 6.91 10.73
CA LEU A 48 -4.67 7.69 9.83
C LEU A 48 -6.00 6.97 9.61
N ARG A 49 -7.11 7.64 9.93
CA ARG A 49 -8.45 7.04 9.96
C ARG A 49 -9.49 7.91 9.23
N ILE A 50 -10.59 7.28 8.84
CA ILE A 50 -11.77 7.93 8.27
C ILE A 50 -13.03 7.63 9.08
N ASP A 51 -13.86 8.63 9.37
CA ASP A 51 -15.24 8.45 9.82
C ASP A 51 -16.15 8.89 8.68
N THR A 52 -16.87 7.95 8.05
CA THR A 52 -17.68 8.26 6.87
C THR A 52 -18.99 8.99 7.21
N LYS A 53 -19.32 9.15 8.50
CA LYS A 53 -20.59 9.74 8.96
C LYS A 53 -21.83 9.10 8.31
N GLY A 54 -21.74 7.82 7.97
CA GLY A 54 -22.81 7.04 7.35
C GLY A 54 -22.92 7.21 5.83
N GLU A 55 -21.97 7.89 5.18
CA GLU A 55 -21.78 7.80 3.73
C GLU A 55 -20.98 6.55 3.36
N CYS A 56 -21.20 6.04 2.15
CA CYS A 56 -20.37 4.99 1.58
C CYS A 56 -19.33 5.63 0.65
N VAL A 57 -18.05 5.36 0.90
CA VAL A 57 -16.92 5.94 0.16
C VAL A 57 -16.10 4.83 -0.48
N ASN A 58 -15.44 5.09 -1.61
CA ASN A 58 -14.63 4.06 -2.28
C ASN A 58 -13.24 4.51 -2.70
N THR A 59 -12.97 5.81 -2.74
CA THR A 59 -11.68 6.34 -3.19
C THR A 59 -11.23 7.44 -2.25
N LEU A 60 -9.95 7.41 -1.89
CA LEU A 60 -9.35 8.38 -1.00
C LEU A 60 -8.03 8.86 -1.59
N LYS A 61 -7.92 10.18 -1.78
CA LYS A 61 -6.65 10.87 -1.96
C LYS A 61 -6.34 11.59 -0.65
N VAL A 62 -5.21 11.27 -0.04
CA VAL A 62 -4.80 11.92 1.21
C VAL A 62 -3.47 12.62 0.96
N ASP A 63 -3.46 13.92 1.22
CA ASP A 63 -2.28 14.75 1.24
C ASP A 63 -2.16 15.35 2.63
N LEU A 64 -1.05 15.09 3.31
CA LEU A 64 -0.83 15.48 4.70
C LEU A 64 0.55 16.11 4.86
N SER A 65 0.62 17.23 5.55
CA SER A 65 1.85 17.93 5.89
C SER A 65 2.23 17.71 7.35
N PHE A 66 3.52 17.70 7.63
CA PHE A 66 4.08 17.62 8.99
C PHE A 66 5.21 18.63 9.14
N GLN A 67 5.41 19.11 10.36
CA GLN A 67 6.51 20.04 10.66
C GLN A 67 7.86 19.31 10.63
N LYS A 68 8.50 19.29 9.46
CA LYS A 68 9.77 18.60 9.16
C LYS A 68 10.97 19.03 10.02
N ASP A 69 10.89 20.19 10.67
CA ASP A 69 11.93 20.64 11.60
C ASP A 69 11.88 19.85 12.91
N LEU A 70 10.70 19.36 13.30
CA LEU A 70 10.45 18.65 14.55
C LEU A 70 10.17 17.15 14.36
N LEU A 71 9.65 16.76 13.20
CA LEU A 71 9.26 15.39 12.90
C LEU A 71 9.91 14.88 11.62
N GLU A 72 10.23 13.59 11.62
CA GLU A 72 10.66 12.83 10.45
C GLU A 72 9.71 11.65 10.27
N VAL A 73 9.17 11.42 9.07
CA VAL A 73 8.37 10.22 8.80
C VAL A 73 9.31 9.10 8.37
N ILE A 74 9.62 8.17 9.26
CA ILE A 74 10.57 7.09 8.95
C ILE A 74 9.92 5.95 8.18
N ASP A 75 8.60 5.79 8.28
CA ASP A 75 7.87 4.76 7.56
C ASP A 75 6.36 5.06 7.45
N PHE A 76 5.69 4.36 6.54
CA PHE A 76 4.25 4.28 6.43
C PHE A 76 3.82 2.81 6.36
N SER A 77 3.04 2.34 7.34
CA SER A 77 2.50 0.99 7.36
C SER A 77 1.11 0.95 6.72
N GLN A 78 0.94 0.03 5.79
CA GLN A 78 -0.34 -0.29 5.15
C GLN A 78 -1.08 -1.45 5.85
N GLY A 79 -0.50 -2.00 6.93
CA GLY A 79 -1.09 -3.11 7.67
C GLY A 79 -2.44 -2.76 8.27
N ASN A 80 -3.40 -3.67 8.16
CA ASN A 80 -4.81 -3.47 8.55
C ASN A 80 -5.53 -2.30 7.85
N SER A 81 -5.00 -1.79 6.73
CA SER A 81 -5.69 -0.77 5.97
C SER A 81 -6.97 -1.32 5.34
N ILE A 82 -8.04 -0.52 5.32
CA ILE A 82 -9.23 -0.79 4.50
C ILE A 82 -9.00 -0.56 3.01
N LEU A 83 -7.90 0.10 2.64
CA LEU A 83 -7.52 0.33 1.25
C LEU A 83 -6.93 -0.97 0.69
N ALA A 84 -7.68 -1.61 -0.20
CA ALA A 84 -7.23 -2.83 -0.87
C ALA A 84 -6.43 -2.53 -2.13
N ILE A 85 -6.62 -1.35 -2.73
CA ILE A 85 -5.95 -0.92 -3.96
C ILE A 85 -5.18 0.37 -3.68
N TRP A 86 -3.96 0.47 -4.20
CA TRP A 86 -3.13 1.66 -4.11
C TRP A 86 -2.80 2.16 -5.51
N LEU A 87 -3.56 3.16 -5.97
CA LEU A 87 -3.30 3.82 -7.26
C LEU A 87 -1.99 4.62 -7.21
N GLN A 88 -1.73 5.23 -6.06
CA GLN A 88 -0.45 5.81 -5.71
C GLN A 88 -0.09 5.33 -4.32
N SER A 89 0.93 4.47 -4.22
CA SER A 89 1.47 4.03 -2.93
C SER A 89 1.92 5.22 -2.07
N PRO A 90 1.89 5.09 -0.73
CA PRO A 90 2.36 6.12 0.19
C PRO A 90 3.75 6.62 -0.16
N LYS A 91 3.82 7.91 -0.50
CA LYS A 91 5.06 8.58 -0.82
C LYS A 91 5.35 9.64 0.22
N ILE A 92 6.53 9.51 0.82
CA ILE A 92 7.05 10.42 1.85
C ILE A 92 8.01 11.39 1.18
N TYR A 93 7.74 12.67 1.34
CA TYR A 93 8.51 13.79 0.81
C TYR A 93 9.13 14.54 1.99
N GLN A 94 10.24 14.02 2.51
CA GLN A 94 10.87 14.51 3.76
C GLN A 94 11.24 15.99 3.71
N GLU A 95 11.82 16.43 2.59
CA GLU A 95 12.28 17.82 2.41
C GLU A 95 11.12 18.82 2.36
N GLN A 96 9.97 18.39 1.85
CA GLN A 96 8.73 19.15 1.79
C GLN A 96 7.90 19.02 3.07
N GLY A 97 8.17 18.01 3.91
CA GLY A 97 7.35 17.69 5.07
C GLY A 97 5.96 17.20 4.67
N THR A 98 5.84 16.32 3.66
CA THR A 98 4.52 15.82 3.20
C THR A 98 4.48 14.31 3.00
N VAL A 99 3.29 13.73 3.18
CA VAL A 99 2.94 12.34 2.85
C VAL A 99 1.73 12.38 1.93
N SER A 100 1.80 11.65 0.81
CA SER A 100 0.72 11.62 -0.19
C SER A 100 0.47 10.21 -0.72
N PHE A 101 -0.80 9.83 -0.82
CA PHE A 101 -1.23 8.58 -1.45
C PHE A 101 -2.62 8.66 -2.05
N ILE A 102 -2.92 7.72 -2.93
CA ILE A 102 -4.25 7.49 -3.48
C ILE A 102 -4.59 6.01 -3.33
N GLY A 103 -5.67 5.72 -2.61
CA GLY A 103 -6.14 4.37 -2.35
C GLY A 103 -7.61 4.18 -2.72
N GLY A 104 -7.97 2.93 -2.98
CA GLY A 104 -9.31 2.49 -3.34
C GLY A 104 -9.81 1.34 -2.46
N ILE A 105 -11.11 1.32 -2.25
CA ILE A 105 -11.86 0.32 -1.50
C ILE A 105 -12.88 -0.29 -2.47
N PRO A 106 -12.58 -1.44 -3.10
CA PRO A 106 -13.54 -2.17 -3.90
C PRO A 106 -14.82 -2.43 -3.10
N ALA A 107 -15.99 -2.30 -3.75
CA ALA A 107 -17.31 -2.35 -3.12
C ALA A 107 -17.62 -1.24 -2.08
N GLY A 108 -16.65 -0.37 -1.77
CA GLY A 108 -16.78 0.76 -0.86
C GLY A 108 -16.78 0.41 0.64
N PHE A 109 -16.74 1.45 1.46
CA PHE A 109 -16.78 1.40 2.91
C PHE A 109 -17.83 2.36 3.46
N CYS A 110 -18.74 1.84 4.27
CA CYS A 110 -19.88 2.60 4.83
C CYS A 110 -19.76 2.84 6.34
N GLY A 111 -18.56 2.73 6.91
CA GLY A 111 -18.28 2.99 8.33
C GLY A 111 -18.34 1.78 9.25
N VAL A 112 -18.92 0.65 8.82
CA VAL A 112 -18.99 -0.60 9.60
C VAL A 112 -18.68 -1.78 8.68
N LEU A 113 -17.79 -2.68 9.12
CA LEU A 113 -17.63 -3.99 8.49
C LEU A 113 -18.41 -5.03 9.31
N ALA A 114 -19.32 -5.75 8.66
CA ALA A 114 -20.12 -6.78 9.31
C ALA A 114 -19.20 -7.88 9.88
N GLY A 115 -19.31 -8.14 11.18
CA GLY A 115 -18.51 -9.16 11.89
C GLY A 115 -17.20 -8.66 12.50
N ASP A 116 -16.85 -7.38 12.34
CA ASP A 116 -15.69 -6.79 13.01
C ASP A 116 -16.12 -6.02 14.29
N PRO A 117 -15.70 -6.44 15.49
CA PRO A 117 -15.99 -5.73 16.74
C PRO A 117 -15.16 -4.44 16.91
N GLY A 118 -14.18 -4.18 16.03
CA GLY A 118 -13.23 -3.08 16.12
C GLY A 118 -13.57 -1.83 15.30
N LYS A 119 -12.65 -0.86 15.33
CA LYS A 119 -12.68 0.32 14.43
C LYS A 119 -12.09 -0.07 13.07
N SER A 120 -12.90 -0.59 12.17
CA SER A 120 -12.50 -1.02 10.82
C SER A 120 -12.24 0.14 9.85
N ASN A 121 -11.64 1.25 10.31
CA ASN A 121 -11.60 2.51 9.58
C ASN A 121 -10.18 3.06 9.37
N LEU A 122 -9.18 2.19 9.50
CA LEU A 122 -7.77 2.51 9.33
C LEU A 122 -7.43 2.63 7.84
N LEU A 123 -6.81 3.74 7.44
CA LEU A 123 -6.26 3.94 6.10
C LEU A 123 -4.78 3.57 6.03
N GLY A 124 -4.07 3.73 7.15
CA GLY A 124 -2.67 3.38 7.30
C GLY A 124 -2.11 3.99 8.58
N LYS A 125 -0.85 3.71 8.88
CA LYS A 125 -0.15 4.27 10.03
C LYS A 125 1.07 5.05 9.55
N ILE A 126 1.23 6.25 10.07
CA ILE A 126 2.41 7.09 9.84
C ILE A 126 3.34 6.92 11.04
N ILE A 127 4.58 6.54 10.78
CA ILE A 127 5.58 6.33 11.83
C ILE A 127 6.47 7.57 11.89
N PHE A 128 6.32 8.34 12.96
CA PHE A 128 7.07 9.56 13.18
C PHE A 128 8.24 9.32 14.13
N LYS A 129 9.38 9.90 13.80
CA LYS A 129 10.53 10.05 14.68
C LYS A 129 10.67 11.52 15.07
N VAL A 130 10.83 11.78 16.36
CA VAL A 130 10.99 13.13 16.90
C VAL A 130 12.44 13.59 16.72
N LYS A 131 12.61 14.75 16.07
CA LYS A 131 13.89 15.44 15.87
C LYS A 131 14.21 16.32 17.09
N GLU A 132 15.35 17.02 17.03
CA GLU A 132 15.75 17.94 18.08
C GLU A 132 14.73 19.07 18.25
N ALA A 133 14.23 19.24 19.48
CA ALA A 133 13.38 20.35 19.86
C ALA A 133 14.16 21.33 20.74
N ARG A 134 14.00 22.63 20.47
CA ARG A 134 14.63 23.71 21.24
C ARG A 134 13.58 24.43 22.08
N GLY A 135 13.98 24.96 23.23
CA GLY A 135 13.13 25.85 24.04
C GLY A 135 12.21 25.17 25.07
N GLY A 136 12.59 24.01 25.62
CA GLY A 136 11.84 23.33 26.69
C GLY A 136 10.71 22.45 26.16
N GLN A 137 9.71 23.06 25.51
CA GLN A 137 8.65 22.35 24.82
C GLN A 137 8.20 23.12 23.58
N THR A 138 7.75 22.41 22.54
CA THR A 138 7.23 22.99 21.29
C THR A 138 6.10 22.12 20.74
N SER A 139 5.21 22.70 19.95
CA SER A 139 4.09 21.97 19.33
C SER A 139 4.42 21.59 17.90
N ALA A 140 4.45 20.28 17.62
CA ALA A 140 4.58 19.71 16.29
C ALA A 140 3.21 19.50 15.65
N LYS A 141 2.93 20.24 14.57
CA LYS A 141 1.66 20.12 13.82
C LYS A 141 1.75 19.10 12.71
N VAL A 142 0.65 18.37 12.52
CA VAL A 142 0.41 17.49 11.38
C VAL A 142 -0.97 17.79 10.82
N GLU A 143 -1.02 18.25 9.57
CA GLU A 143 -2.20 18.89 9.00
C GLU A 143 -2.57 18.24 7.67
N PHE A 144 -3.86 17.97 7.47
CA PHE A 144 -4.34 17.55 6.17
C PHE A 144 -4.39 18.75 5.23
N SER A 145 -4.03 18.54 3.98
CA SER A 145 -4.19 19.54 2.93
C SER A 145 -5.61 19.51 2.36
N ASP A 146 -6.11 20.68 1.94
CA ASP A 146 -7.36 20.84 1.20
C ASP A 146 -7.37 20.10 -0.15
N SER A 147 -6.20 19.65 -0.64
CA SER A 147 -6.10 18.78 -1.81
C SER A 147 -6.45 17.31 -1.53
N SER A 148 -6.74 16.95 -0.27
CA SER A 148 -7.28 15.64 0.08
C SER A 148 -8.71 15.51 -0.42
N GLU A 149 -9.05 14.33 -0.93
CA GLU A 149 -10.37 14.06 -1.51
C GLU A 149 -10.88 12.69 -1.08
N VAL A 150 -12.18 12.60 -0.88
CA VAL A 150 -12.90 11.34 -0.66
C VAL A 150 -14.01 11.27 -1.68
N LEU A 151 -14.12 10.16 -2.42
CA LEU A 151 -15.19 9.94 -3.38
C LEU A 151 -16.24 8.97 -2.83
N LEU A 152 -17.50 9.28 -3.11
CA LEU A 152 -18.64 8.44 -2.79
C LEU A 152 -18.61 7.14 -3.62
N ASN A 153 -19.14 6.08 -3.02
CA ASN A 153 -19.31 4.79 -3.69
C ASN A 153 -20.61 4.77 -4.52
N ASP A 154 -20.73 5.66 -5.49
CA ASP A 154 -21.93 5.83 -6.32
C ASP A 154 -21.70 5.46 -7.80
N GLY A 155 -20.46 5.16 -8.19
CA GLY A 155 -20.07 4.87 -9.56
C GLY A 155 -20.01 6.09 -10.49
N LEU A 156 -20.23 7.30 -9.97
CA LEU A 156 -20.23 8.56 -10.74
C LEU A 156 -19.00 9.42 -10.47
N GLY A 157 -18.20 9.08 -9.46
CA GLY A 157 -17.02 9.86 -9.06
C GLY A 157 -17.38 11.12 -8.27
N THR A 158 -18.54 11.13 -7.61
CA THR A 158 -18.99 12.27 -6.81
C THR A 158 -18.09 12.47 -5.59
N LYS A 159 -17.64 13.70 -5.34
CA LYS A 159 -16.87 14.04 -4.14
C LYS A 159 -17.77 14.06 -2.90
N ALA A 160 -17.35 13.37 -1.85
CA ALA A 160 -17.96 13.49 -0.53
C ALA A 160 -17.61 14.85 0.07
N GLN A 161 -18.48 15.38 0.93
CA GLN A 161 -18.10 16.51 1.77
C GLN A 161 -17.04 16.02 2.76
N LEU A 162 -16.00 16.83 2.98
CA LEU A 162 -14.83 16.41 3.74
C LEU A 162 -14.54 17.39 4.88
N THR A 163 -14.38 16.86 6.09
CA THR A 163 -13.87 17.58 7.25
C THR A 163 -12.51 17.03 7.61
N LEU A 164 -11.54 17.93 7.79
CA LEU A 164 -10.17 17.58 8.09
C LEU A 164 -9.87 17.88 9.56
N LYS A 165 -9.49 16.87 10.34
CA LYS A 165 -9.09 17.02 11.75
C LYS A 165 -7.60 16.82 11.92
N ASN A 166 -6.88 17.94 11.96
CA ASN A 166 -5.44 17.98 12.16
C ASN A 166 -5.03 17.47 13.55
N ALA A 167 -3.76 17.11 13.71
CA ALA A 167 -3.16 16.67 14.96
C ALA A 167 -2.07 17.64 15.44
N ILE A 168 -1.92 17.72 16.75
CA ILE A 168 -0.90 18.55 17.39
C ILE A 168 -0.23 17.73 18.49
N PHE A 169 1.07 17.50 18.35
CA PHE A 169 1.87 16.77 19.32
C PHE A 169 2.76 17.73 20.10
N THR A 170 2.89 17.51 21.40
CA THR A 170 3.79 18.28 22.26
C THR A 170 5.14 17.57 22.29
N ILE A 171 6.18 18.29 21.88
CA ILE A 171 7.56 17.80 21.84
C ILE A 171 8.37 18.48 22.93
N PHE A 172 8.94 17.68 23.83
CA PHE A 172 9.82 18.14 24.90
C PHE A 172 11.27 18.08 24.46
N SER A 173 12.07 19.08 24.84
CA SER A 173 13.49 19.17 24.49
C SER A 173 14.40 18.26 25.33
N GLY A 174 13.85 17.55 26.32
CA GLY A 174 14.61 16.57 27.10
C GLY A 174 14.95 15.35 26.25
N ILE A 175 16.13 14.76 26.48
CA ILE A 175 16.51 13.46 25.92
C ILE A 175 16.30 12.43 27.03
N PRO A 176 15.34 11.51 26.88
CA PRO A 176 15.14 10.43 27.85
C PRO A 176 16.33 9.48 27.80
N GLU A 177 16.63 8.80 28.92
CA GLU A 177 17.70 7.80 28.98
C GLU A 177 17.47 6.66 27.95
N VAL A 178 16.20 6.29 27.76
CA VAL A 178 15.78 5.34 26.73
C VAL A 178 14.61 5.96 25.95
N PRO A 179 14.83 6.38 24.70
CA PRO A 179 13.74 6.84 23.83
C PRO A 179 12.71 5.74 23.59
N GLN A 180 11.44 6.12 23.59
CA GLN A 180 10.37 5.20 23.25
C GLN A 180 10.43 4.85 21.77
N ASN A 181 10.20 3.58 21.42
CA ASN A 181 10.04 3.19 20.03
C ASN A 181 8.79 2.31 19.86
N GLN A 182 7.64 2.95 19.71
CA GLN A 182 6.35 2.28 19.53
C GLN A 182 6.35 1.37 18.30
N TRP A 183 7.01 1.80 17.22
CA TRP A 183 7.05 1.03 15.99
C TRP A 183 7.82 -0.27 16.16
N GLN A 184 8.98 -0.24 16.80
CA GLN A 184 9.77 -1.45 17.08
C GLN A 184 8.99 -2.45 17.95
N GLU A 185 8.20 -1.96 18.91
CA GLU A 185 7.34 -2.80 19.74
C GLU A 185 6.16 -3.40 18.98
N GLU A 186 5.62 -2.70 17.97
CA GLU A 186 4.64 -3.29 17.03
C GLU A 186 5.28 -4.37 16.16
N LEU A 187 6.47 -4.11 15.59
CA LEU A 187 7.19 -5.09 14.75
C LEU A 187 7.53 -6.38 15.50
N LYS A 188 7.98 -6.29 16.76
CA LYS A 188 8.30 -7.48 17.59
C LYS A 188 7.08 -8.38 17.84
N LYS A 189 5.87 -7.83 17.81
CA LYS A 189 4.63 -8.59 18.03
C LYS A 189 4.14 -9.28 16.77
N ASP A 190 4.60 -8.84 15.61
CA ASP A 190 4.24 -9.40 14.32
C ASP A 190 5.12 -10.62 14.02
N ASN A 191 4.49 -11.79 14.06
CA ASN A 191 5.11 -13.08 13.75
C ASN A 191 4.28 -13.82 12.69
N ILE A 192 3.39 -13.11 11.99
CA ILE A 192 2.50 -13.69 11.00
C ILE A 192 3.10 -13.47 9.62
N LEU A 193 3.24 -14.56 8.87
CA LEU A 193 3.71 -14.51 7.50
C LEU A 193 2.72 -13.73 6.61
N PRO A 194 3.20 -12.97 5.60
CA PRO A 194 2.34 -12.35 4.60
C PRO A 194 1.28 -13.31 4.03
N GLU A 195 0.11 -12.82 3.64
CA GLU A 195 -0.98 -13.65 3.11
C GLU A 195 -0.55 -14.44 1.86
N ILE A 196 -1.22 -15.57 1.62
CA ILE A 196 -0.93 -16.40 0.44
C ILE A 196 -1.34 -15.63 -0.82
N PHE A 197 -0.53 -15.75 -1.86
CA PHE A 197 -0.75 -15.04 -3.11
C PHE A 197 -0.37 -15.94 -4.29
N GLU A 198 -0.81 -15.53 -5.48
CA GLU A 198 -0.47 -16.20 -6.72
C GLU A 198 0.52 -15.37 -7.54
N VAL A 199 1.32 -16.09 -8.33
CA VAL A 199 2.22 -15.50 -9.33
C VAL A 199 1.65 -15.85 -10.70
N GLU A 200 1.23 -14.82 -11.41
CA GLU A 200 0.66 -14.94 -12.75
C GLU A 200 1.71 -14.51 -13.77
N ILE A 201 1.88 -15.31 -14.83
CA ILE A 201 2.74 -14.96 -15.97
C ILE A 201 1.83 -14.39 -17.05
N ASN A 202 2.11 -13.16 -17.44
CA ASN A 202 1.32 -12.40 -18.39
C ASN A 202 2.19 -11.93 -19.57
N LYS A 203 1.53 -11.62 -20.69
CA LYS A 203 2.14 -11.06 -21.89
C LYS A 203 1.13 -10.13 -22.55
N ASP A 204 1.48 -8.86 -22.68
CA ASP A 204 0.59 -7.84 -23.24
C ASP A 204 1.39 -6.92 -24.17
N PRO A 205 0.96 -6.67 -25.42
CA PRO A 205 1.66 -5.77 -26.34
C PRO A 205 1.88 -4.35 -25.81
N LEU A 206 1.02 -3.87 -24.90
CA LEU A 206 1.06 -2.54 -24.30
C LEU A 206 1.99 -2.48 -23.06
N ILE A 207 2.41 -3.62 -22.51
CA ILE A 207 3.24 -3.70 -21.31
C ILE A 207 4.58 -4.35 -21.67
N PHE A 208 5.69 -3.64 -21.38
CA PHE A 208 7.05 -4.09 -21.69
C PHE A 208 7.25 -4.56 -23.15
N ASP A 209 6.61 -3.89 -24.11
CA ASP A 209 6.69 -4.20 -25.55
C ASP A 209 6.34 -5.65 -25.91
N GLY A 210 5.34 -6.24 -25.23
CA GLY A 210 4.89 -7.61 -25.51
C GLY A 210 5.81 -8.69 -24.95
N LYS A 211 6.70 -8.38 -24.00
CA LYS A 211 7.53 -9.37 -23.30
C LYS A 211 6.74 -10.01 -22.15
N TYR A 212 7.16 -11.20 -21.73
CA TYR A 212 6.61 -11.87 -20.56
C TYR A 212 7.01 -11.14 -19.28
N PHE A 213 6.03 -10.91 -18.43
CA PHE A 213 6.19 -10.35 -17.10
C PHE A 213 5.35 -11.15 -16.11
N ILE A 214 5.61 -10.95 -14.82
CA ILE A 214 4.79 -11.52 -13.75
C ILE A 214 4.06 -10.44 -12.99
N THR A 215 2.87 -10.79 -12.52
CA THR A 215 2.11 -10.03 -11.54
C THR A 215 1.96 -10.86 -10.27
N PHE A 216 2.07 -10.17 -9.14
CA PHE A 216 1.93 -10.73 -7.81
C PHE A 216 1.51 -9.62 -6.85
N SER A 217 0.75 -10.00 -5.82
CA SER A 217 0.37 -9.10 -4.73
C SER A 217 -0.02 -9.92 -3.52
N SER A 218 0.57 -9.59 -2.37
CA SER A 218 0.24 -10.12 -1.06
C SER A 218 -0.13 -8.96 -0.14
N GLN A 219 -0.77 -9.28 0.97
CA GLN A 219 -1.08 -8.34 2.03
C GLN A 219 -0.55 -8.90 3.34
N ASP A 220 -0.12 -8.02 4.24
CA ASP A 220 0.10 -8.38 5.63
C ASP A 220 -0.81 -7.54 6.51
N LYS A 221 -1.57 -8.21 7.39
CA LYS A 221 -2.58 -7.60 8.27
C LYS A 221 -1.97 -7.19 9.62
N GLN A 222 -0.67 -7.03 9.73
CA GLN A 222 -0.03 -6.53 10.95
C GLN A 222 0.85 -5.33 10.61
N SER A 223 2.11 -5.58 10.26
CA SER A 223 3.07 -4.53 9.92
C SER A 223 2.97 -4.07 8.47
N GLY A 224 2.35 -4.85 7.58
CA GLY A 224 2.22 -4.57 6.16
C GLY A 224 3.45 -5.04 5.37
N ILE A 225 3.33 -5.06 4.04
CA ILE A 225 4.43 -5.49 3.16
C ILE A 225 5.55 -4.45 3.15
N ASN A 226 6.79 -4.92 3.29
CA ASN A 226 7.99 -4.10 3.13
C ASN A 226 8.50 -4.13 1.69
N GLN A 227 8.70 -5.33 1.14
CA GLN A 227 9.25 -5.50 -0.19
C GLN A 227 8.94 -6.88 -0.80
N TYR A 228 9.12 -6.96 -2.11
CA TYR A 228 9.14 -8.23 -2.85
C TYR A 228 10.51 -8.49 -3.43
N GLU A 229 10.86 -9.78 -3.54
CA GLU A 229 12.03 -10.25 -4.25
C GLU A 229 11.66 -11.35 -5.24
N VAL A 230 12.30 -11.36 -6.41
CA VAL A 230 12.09 -12.36 -7.46
C VAL A 230 13.40 -13.10 -7.73
N LYS A 231 13.30 -14.41 -7.94
CA LYS A 231 14.40 -15.28 -8.34
C LYS A 231 13.98 -16.17 -9.52
N GLU A 232 14.68 -16.03 -10.65
CA GLU A 232 14.48 -16.84 -11.85
C GLU A 232 15.50 -17.99 -11.91
N GLY A 233 15.04 -19.23 -11.70
CA GLY A 233 15.89 -20.42 -11.67
C GLY A 233 16.94 -20.37 -10.55
N ASN A 234 18.20 -20.47 -10.94
CA ASN A 234 19.35 -20.48 -10.02
C ASN A 234 20.00 -19.10 -9.81
N LYS A 235 19.41 -18.03 -10.36
CA LYS A 235 19.90 -16.66 -10.16
C LYS A 235 19.77 -16.20 -8.70
N ASP A 236 20.36 -15.07 -8.38
CA ASP A 236 20.18 -14.41 -7.08
C ASP A 236 18.81 -13.75 -6.97
N TRP A 237 18.37 -13.55 -5.73
CA TRP A 237 17.17 -12.78 -5.42
C TRP A 237 17.38 -11.31 -5.79
N LYS A 238 16.38 -10.71 -6.43
CA LYS A 238 16.38 -9.29 -6.81
C LYS A 238 15.14 -8.61 -6.27
N LYS A 239 15.28 -7.43 -5.67
CA LYS A 239 14.14 -6.59 -5.31
C LYS A 239 13.29 -6.33 -6.55
N ALA A 240 11.99 -6.46 -6.41
CA ALA A 240 11.05 -6.39 -7.50
C ALA A 240 9.80 -5.61 -7.11
N THR A 241 9.16 -5.04 -8.12
CA THR A 241 7.80 -4.49 -8.02
C THR A 241 6.94 -5.16 -9.07
N SER A 242 5.64 -5.27 -8.80
CA SER A 242 4.67 -5.81 -9.75
C SER A 242 4.11 -4.65 -10.60
N PRO A 243 3.99 -4.79 -11.93
CA PRO A 243 4.42 -5.94 -12.74
C PRO A 243 5.95 -6.01 -12.89
N TYR A 244 6.51 -7.22 -12.88
CA TYR A 244 7.95 -7.47 -13.01
C TYR A 244 8.30 -8.12 -14.37
N LEU A 245 9.10 -7.44 -15.18
CA LEU A 245 9.61 -7.98 -16.45
C LEU A 245 10.57 -9.15 -16.20
N LEU A 246 10.25 -10.33 -16.74
CA LEU A 246 11.13 -11.50 -16.63
C LEU A 246 12.39 -11.31 -17.48
N GLU A 247 13.55 -11.68 -16.95
CA GLU A 247 14.78 -11.69 -17.76
C GLU A 247 14.81 -12.91 -18.68
N ASN A 248 14.29 -14.06 -18.22
CA ASN A 248 14.20 -15.26 -19.02
C ASN A 248 12.87 -15.35 -19.79
N GLN A 249 12.87 -14.78 -20.98
CA GLN A 249 11.72 -14.82 -21.91
C GLN A 249 11.41 -16.21 -22.49
N TRP A 250 12.22 -17.23 -22.20
CA TRP A 250 11.98 -18.61 -22.64
C TRP A 250 11.10 -19.41 -21.67
N LEU A 251 10.86 -18.90 -20.45
CA LEU A 251 9.96 -19.51 -19.45
C LEU A 251 10.29 -20.96 -19.07
N ARG A 252 11.57 -21.32 -19.13
CA ARG A 252 12.09 -22.67 -18.79
C ARG A 252 12.59 -22.83 -17.36
N SER A 253 12.57 -21.74 -16.60
CA SER A 253 13.05 -21.73 -15.22
C SER A 253 11.87 -21.59 -14.26
N ILE A 254 11.97 -22.23 -13.09
CA ILE A 254 11.08 -21.94 -11.96
C ILE A 254 11.24 -20.46 -11.59
N ILE A 255 10.14 -19.79 -11.34
CA ILE A 255 10.12 -18.41 -10.84
C ILE A 255 9.72 -18.49 -9.37
N ARG A 256 10.49 -17.86 -8.49
CA ARG A 256 10.15 -17.73 -7.08
C ARG A 256 9.90 -16.27 -6.76
N VAL A 257 8.83 -15.99 -6.05
CA VAL A 257 8.52 -14.65 -5.55
C VAL A 257 8.45 -14.73 -4.04
N LYS A 258 9.21 -13.86 -3.37
CA LYS A 258 9.26 -13.73 -1.92
C LYS A 258 8.60 -12.41 -1.53
N ALA A 259 7.59 -12.46 -0.68
CA ALA A 259 7.04 -11.30 0.01
C ALA A 259 7.66 -11.22 1.41
N ILE A 260 8.14 -10.04 1.80
CA ILE A 260 8.74 -9.77 3.11
C ILE A 260 7.93 -8.65 3.76
N ASP A 261 7.39 -8.88 4.95
CA ASP A 261 6.71 -7.83 5.73
C ASP A 261 7.72 -6.90 6.44
N LYS A 262 7.22 -5.89 7.16
CA LYS A 262 8.09 -4.93 7.87
C LYS A 262 8.68 -5.50 9.16
N ALA A 263 8.13 -6.61 9.68
CA ALA A 263 8.67 -7.34 10.82
C ALA A 263 9.78 -8.34 10.43
N GLY A 264 9.90 -8.66 9.14
CA GLY A 264 10.87 -9.58 8.57
C GLY A 264 10.36 -10.99 8.33
N ASN A 265 9.04 -11.26 8.47
CA ASN A 265 8.51 -12.57 8.10
C ASN A 265 8.44 -12.69 6.56
N GLU A 266 8.75 -13.88 6.06
CA GLU A 266 8.91 -14.12 4.62
C GLU A 266 7.95 -15.19 4.11
N ARG A 267 7.22 -14.91 3.03
CA ARG A 267 6.46 -15.92 2.30
C ARG A 267 6.99 -16.08 0.89
N ILE A 268 7.35 -17.31 0.50
CA ILE A 268 7.83 -17.65 -0.84
C ILE A 268 6.74 -18.44 -1.58
N VAL A 269 6.44 -18.00 -2.80
CA VAL A 269 5.56 -18.70 -3.74
C VAL A 269 6.37 -19.08 -4.98
N GLU A 270 6.24 -20.33 -5.42
CA GLU A 270 6.92 -20.84 -6.62
C GLU A 270 5.93 -20.99 -7.78
N LYS A 271 6.37 -20.59 -8.97
CA LYS A 271 5.68 -20.81 -10.23
C LYS A 271 6.51 -21.75 -11.10
N ALA A 272 5.90 -22.86 -11.50
CA ALA A 272 6.51 -23.82 -12.41
C ALA A 272 6.82 -23.18 -13.78
N PRO A 273 7.88 -23.63 -14.46
CA PRO A 273 8.16 -23.19 -15.83
C PRO A 273 7.02 -23.56 -16.76
N LEU A 274 6.72 -22.69 -17.73
CA LEU A 274 5.71 -22.96 -18.76
C LEU A 274 6.26 -23.78 -19.92
N ASN A 275 7.58 -23.75 -20.14
CA ASN A 275 8.25 -24.51 -21.18
C ASN A 275 9.24 -25.50 -20.59
N GLU A 276 9.36 -26.67 -21.23
CA GLU A 276 10.34 -27.69 -20.83
C GLU A 276 11.79 -27.18 -20.99
N PRO A 277 12.69 -27.50 -20.04
CA PRO A 277 14.11 -27.21 -20.17
C PRO A 277 14.72 -27.98 -21.35
N ILE A 278 15.72 -27.39 -22.02
CA ILE A 278 16.43 -28.07 -23.11
C ILE A 278 17.22 -29.26 -22.52
N PRO A 279 17.08 -30.49 -23.06
CA PRO A 279 17.85 -31.64 -22.62
C PRO A 279 19.26 -31.61 -23.20
N TRP A 280 20.13 -30.72 -22.71
CA TRP A 280 21.48 -30.50 -23.23
C TRP A 280 22.34 -31.76 -23.30
N LEU A 281 22.22 -32.66 -22.32
CA LEU A 281 22.95 -33.93 -22.32
C LEU A 281 22.58 -34.83 -23.52
N ALA A 282 21.30 -34.84 -23.91
CA ALA A 282 20.84 -35.60 -25.08
C ALA A 282 21.34 -34.97 -26.40
N ILE A 283 21.38 -33.64 -26.46
CA ILE A 283 21.93 -32.95 -27.63
C ILE A 283 23.44 -33.20 -27.74
N ILE A 284 24.17 -33.08 -26.63
CA ILE A 284 25.62 -33.36 -26.58
C ILE A 284 25.90 -34.80 -26.96
N SER A 285 25.12 -35.78 -26.48
CA SER A 285 25.32 -37.18 -26.85
C SER A 285 25.09 -37.43 -28.34
N ILE A 286 24.07 -36.80 -28.94
CA ILE A 286 23.84 -36.87 -30.40
C ILE A 286 25.01 -36.25 -31.17
N VAL A 287 25.52 -35.08 -30.76
CA VAL A 287 26.66 -34.43 -31.41
C VAL A 287 27.92 -35.28 -31.31
N ILE A 288 28.19 -35.89 -30.16
CA ILE A 288 29.32 -36.81 -29.96
C ILE A 288 29.16 -38.03 -30.88
N LEU A 289 27.98 -38.63 -30.95
CA LEU A 289 27.71 -39.79 -31.81
C LEU A 289 27.89 -39.45 -33.30
N LEU A 290 27.41 -38.28 -33.74
CA LEU A 290 27.63 -37.79 -35.10
C LEU A 290 29.11 -37.53 -35.39
N GLY A 291 29.84 -36.96 -34.44
CA GLY A 291 31.28 -36.74 -34.53
C GLY A 291 32.08 -38.04 -34.64
N ILE A 292 31.74 -39.03 -33.82
CA ILE A 292 32.32 -40.39 -33.89
C ILE A 292 31.99 -41.03 -35.24
N GLY A 293 30.73 -40.97 -35.68
CA GLY A 293 30.30 -41.50 -36.97
C GLY A 293 31.07 -40.87 -38.14
N TYR A 294 31.23 -39.55 -38.14
CA TYR A 294 32.01 -38.84 -39.15
C TYR A 294 33.51 -39.19 -39.11
N PHE A 295 34.09 -39.32 -37.93
CA PHE A 295 35.48 -39.75 -37.77
C PHE A 295 35.71 -41.16 -38.35
N LEU A 296 34.82 -42.10 -38.04
CA LEU A 296 34.87 -43.46 -38.57
C LEU A 296 34.69 -43.48 -40.10
N TYR A 297 33.76 -42.68 -40.64
CA TYR A 297 33.57 -42.52 -42.07
C TYR A 297 34.85 -42.01 -42.77
N LYS A 298 35.48 -40.96 -42.23
CA LYS A 298 36.71 -40.39 -42.78
C LYS A 298 37.91 -41.34 -42.67
N LYS A 299 38.02 -42.10 -41.58
CA LYS A 299 39.05 -43.13 -41.40
C LYS A 299 38.91 -44.24 -42.45
N ARG A 300 37.68 -44.72 -42.69
CA ARG A 300 37.39 -45.69 -43.77
C ARG A 300 37.73 -45.15 -45.15
N TRP A 301 37.33 -43.90 -45.45
CA TRP A 301 37.66 -43.27 -46.73
C TRP A 301 39.17 -43.19 -47.00
N ARG A 302 39.97 -42.86 -45.97
CA ARG A 302 41.44 -42.81 -46.07
C ARG A 302 42.08 -44.19 -46.21
N ALA A 303 41.45 -45.25 -45.73
CA ALA A 303 41.94 -46.62 -45.88
C ALA A 303 41.57 -47.25 -47.24
N MET A 304 40.64 -46.64 -47.98
CA MET A 304 40.24 -47.07 -49.33
C MET A 304 40.97 -46.31 -50.46
N LYS A 305 41.83 -45.34 -50.11
CA LYS A 305 42.84 -44.74 -50.99
C LYS A 305 44.19 -45.37 -50.70
#